data_AF-A0A7S2CIS7-F1
#
_entry.id   AF-A0A7S2CIS7-F1
#
_cell.length_a   1.000
_cell.length_b   1.000
_cell.length_c   1.000
_cell.angle_alpha   90.00
_cell.angle_beta   90.00
_cell.angle_gamma   90.00
#
_symmetry.space_group_name_H-M   'P 1'
#
loop_
_entity.id
_entity.type
_entity.pdbx_description
1 polymer ?
#
loop_
_entity_poly.entity_id
_entity_poly.type
_entity_poly.pdbx_seq_one_letter_code
_entity_poly.pdbx_strand_id
1 'polypeptide(L)'
;STRTKESLRNAASFHGVKVNEFQAETSSFQKNETITDTMKMLSVYSTGRSVFVIRSPIEGVCRWLQTALPKHTEKFGIPRPSFVNAGDGRYTHPLGEMVDVFTLLEQQRWDRSSMHIALVGDLAHGRTAHTKVDGLKIFSKVRVDLVAPEPLAYPVEYKTKMRANGFEVREFSSVEEYLGSAGPSLAKIWYFYKPQFKRCGDL
;
A
#
# COMPACT_ATOMS: atom_id res chain seq x y z
N SER A 1 -4.31 12.54 3.54
CA SER A 1 -3.00 12.39 4.20
C SER A 1 -2.06 13.41 3.62
N THR A 2 -1.61 14.36 4.43
CA THR A 2 -0.70 15.43 4.01
C THR A 2 0.61 14.85 3.46
N ARG A 3 1.23 13.89 4.16
CA ARG A 3 2.50 13.27 3.73
C ARG A 3 2.42 12.64 2.35
N THR A 4 1.39 11.82 2.11
CA THR A 4 1.20 11.14 0.82
C THR A 4 0.97 12.16 -0.30
N LYS A 5 0.13 13.17 -0.03
CA LYS A 5 -0.15 14.24 -0.99
C LYS A 5 1.11 15.02 -1.36
N GLU A 6 1.84 15.53 -0.37
CA GLU A 6 3.06 16.31 -0.62
C GLU A 6 4.15 15.49 -1.31
N SER A 7 4.32 14.21 -0.95
CA SER A 7 5.31 13.34 -1.62
C SER A 7 5.04 13.20 -3.12
N LEU A 8 3.77 13.06 -3.52
CA LEU A 8 3.38 12.92 -4.93
C LEU A 8 3.41 14.26 -5.67
N ARG A 9 3.04 15.36 -5.01
CA ARG A 9 3.20 16.71 -5.57
C ARG A 9 4.67 17.00 -5.89
N ASN A 10 5.57 16.67 -4.96
CA ASN A 10 7.00 16.87 -5.15
C ASN A 10 7.52 16.00 -6.30
N ALA A 11 7.10 14.74 -6.39
CA ALA A 11 7.46 13.86 -7.51
C ALA A 11 6.98 14.42 -8.85
N ALA A 12 5.73 14.90 -8.92
CA ALA A 12 5.19 15.51 -10.14
C ALA A 12 5.94 16.79 -10.52
N SER A 13 6.24 17.65 -9.55
CA SER A 13 7.04 18.86 -9.74
C SER A 13 8.44 18.54 -10.27
N PHE A 14 9.10 17.53 -9.68
CA PHE A 14 10.41 17.05 -10.13
C PHE A 14 10.41 16.59 -11.60
N HIS A 15 9.31 15.98 -12.05
CA HIS A 15 9.12 15.55 -13.44
C HIS A 15 8.51 16.62 -14.37
N GLY A 16 8.28 17.85 -13.89
CA GLY A 16 7.63 18.90 -14.67
C GLY A 16 6.17 18.61 -15.06
N VAL A 17 5.51 17.73 -14.31
CA VAL A 17 4.11 17.34 -14.57
C VAL A 17 3.16 18.34 -13.92
N LYS A 18 2.18 18.83 -14.70
CA LYS A 18 1.11 19.68 -14.17
C LYS A 18 0.21 18.89 -13.22
N VAL A 19 0.05 19.38 -12.01
CA VAL A 19 -0.82 18.78 -10.99
C VAL A 19 -2.08 19.63 -10.81
N ASN A 20 -3.24 19.00 -10.90
CA ASN A 20 -4.51 19.58 -10.49
C ASN A 20 -4.94 18.92 -9.17
N GLU A 21 -5.27 19.71 -8.16
CA GLU A 21 -5.79 19.18 -6.90
C GLU A 21 -7.31 19.22 -6.88
N PHE A 22 -7.91 18.13 -6.43
CA PHE A 22 -9.34 18.03 -6.23
C PHE A 22 -9.60 17.54 -4.80
N GLN A 23 -10.27 18.36 -3.99
CA GLN A 23 -10.60 18.03 -2.61
C GLN A 23 -12.12 17.84 -2.47
N ALA A 24 -12.55 16.59 -2.40
CA ALA A 24 -13.96 16.21 -2.32
C ALA A 24 -14.75 16.90 -1.20
N GLU A 25 -14.09 17.26 -0.10
CA GLU A 25 -14.70 17.95 1.06
C GLU A 25 -15.12 19.40 0.75
N THR A 26 -14.47 20.05 -0.24
CA THR A 26 -14.76 21.45 -0.64
C THR A 26 -15.34 21.57 -2.05
N SER A 27 -15.33 20.50 -2.85
CA SER A 27 -15.80 20.49 -4.23
C SER A 27 -17.03 19.58 -4.39
N SER A 28 -18.16 20.15 -4.83
CA SER A 28 -19.36 19.56 -5.49
C SER A 28 -19.92 18.17 -5.09
N PHE A 29 -19.34 17.40 -4.17
CA PHE A 29 -19.92 16.19 -3.58
C PHE A 29 -21.18 16.48 -2.76
N GLN A 30 -21.46 17.76 -2.50
CA GLN A 30 -22.74 18.22 -1.94
C GLN A 30 -23.93 18.11 -2.94
N LYS A 31 -23.70 17.76 -4.22
CA LYS A 31 -24.74 17.68 -5.27
C LYS A 31 -25.05 16.26 -5.77
N ASN A 32 -24.98 15.22 -4.92
CA ASN A 32 -25.28 13.82 -5.30
C ASN A 32 -24.45 13.29 -6.49
N GLU A 33 -23.30 13.88 -6.79
CA GLU A 33 -22.45 13.44 -7.90
C GLU A 33 -21.65 12.19 -7.50
N THR A 34 -21.65 11.17 -8.36
CA THR A 34 -20.88 9.95 -8.09
C THR A 34 -19.41 10.17 -8.38
N ILE A 35 -18.52 9.46 -7.68
CA ILE A 35 -17.07 9.48 -7.97
C ILE A 35 -16.77 9.15 -9.44
N THR A 36 -17.60 8.31 -10.07
CA THR A 36 -17.45 7.94 -11.48
C THR A 36 -17.73 9.14 -12.37
N ASP A 37 -18.76 9.92 -12.09
CA ASP A 37 -19.14 11.08 -12.90
C ASP A 37 -18.15 12.23 -12.74
N THR A 38 -17.69 12.48 -11.51
CA THR A 38 -16.59 13.42 -11.26
C THR A 38 -15.34 13.05 -12.04
N MET A 39 -14.95 11.76 -12.06
CA MET A 39 -13.76 11.31 -12.77
C MET A 39 -13.93 11.35 -14.30
N LYS A 40 -15.13 11.08 -14.83
CA LYS A 40 -15.44 11.30 -16.25
C LYS A 40 -15.24 12.78 -16.62
N MET A 41 -15.83 13.70 -15.85
CA MET A 41 -15.69 15.14 -16.07
C MET A 41 -14.22 15.57 -16.02
N LEU A 42 -13.47 15.17 -14.99
CA LEU A 42 -12.05 15.50 -14.86
C LEU A 42 -11.19 14.89 -15.97
N SER A 43 -11.55 13.71 -16.48
CA SER A 43 -10.81 13.06 -17.58
C SER A 43 -10.88 13.85 -18.89
N VAL A 44 -11.94 14.65 -19.08
CA VAL A 44 -12.12 15.49 -20.28
C VAL A 44 -11.32 16.79 -20.19
N TYR A 45 -10.99 17.28 -18.99
CA TYR A 45 -10.18 18.49 -18.82
C TYR A 45 -8.71 18.35 -19.22
N SER A 46 -8.24 17.13 -19.44
CA SER A 46 -6.88 16.86 -19.87
C SER A 46 -6.92 16.31 -21.28
N THR A 47 -6.29 17.03 -22.21
CA THR A 47 -6.14 16.60 -23.61
C THR A 47 -5.09 15.51 -23.78
N GLY A 48 -4.26 15.27 -22.75
CA GLY A 48 -3.21 14.25 -22.73
C GLY A 48 -3.55 13.05 -21.84
N ARG A 49 -2.57 12.17 -21.65
CA ARG A 49 -2.69 11.02 -20.77
C ARG A 49 -2.80 11.48 -19.31
N SER A 50 -3.89 11.10 -18.65
CA SER A 50 -4.17 11.52 -17.27
C SER A 50 -3.84 10.41 -16.28
N VAL A 51 -3.21 10.80 -15.16
CA VAL A 51 -2.97 9.91 -14.01
C VAL A 51 -3.73 10.46 -12.82
N PHE A 52 -4.67 9.68 -12.30
CA PHE A 52 -5.45 10.03 -11.12
C PHE A 52 -4.88 9.31 -9.91
N VAL A 53 -4.34 10.07 -8.96
CA VAL A 53 -3.99 9.51 -7.66
C VAL A 53 -5.15 9.68 -6.71
N ILE A 54 -5.74 8.57 -6.27
CA ILE A 54 -7.00 8.56 -5.54
C ILE A 54 -6.77 8.02 -4.14
N ARG A 55 -7.34 8.73 -3.16
CA ARG A 55 -7.49 8.26 -1.79
C ARG A 55 -8.95 8.34 -1.41
N SER A 56 -9.55 7.21 -1.03
CA SER A 56 -10.99 7.12 -0.77
C SER A 56 -11.26 6.21 0.44
N PRO A 57 -12.31 6.47 1.24
CA PRO A 57 -12.76 5.49 2.23
C PRO A 57 -13.38 4.25 1.57
N ILE A 58 -13.82 4.36 0.32
CA ILE A 58 -14.47 3.28 -0.44
C ILE A 58 -13.39 2.35 -1.00
N GLU A 59 -13.50 1.06 -0.72
CA GLU A 59 -12.58 0.02 -1.18
C GLU A 59 -12.79 -0.29 -2.67
N GLY A 60 -11.71 -0.55 -3.40
CA GLY A 60 -11.79 -0.98 -4.79
C GLY A 60 -12.11 0.14 -5.79
N VAL A 61 -12.17 1.41 -5.36
CA VAL A 61 -12.48 2.56 -6.23
C VAL A 61 -11.57 2.63 -7.44
N CYS A 62 -10.26 2.47 -7.26
CA CYS A 62 -9.32 2.54 -8.38
C CYS A 62 -9.59 1.41 -9.40
N ARG A 63 -9.93 0.21 -8.91
CA ARG A 63 -10.27 -0.94 -9.77
C ARG A 63 -11.57 -0.69 -10.54
N TRP A 64 -12.58 -0.15 -9.87
CA TRP A 64 -13.83 0.23 -10.50
C TRP A 64 -13.63 1.30 -11.58
N LEU A 65 -12.87 2.35 -11.29
CA LEU A 65 -12.62 3.42 -12.27
C LEU A 65 -11.82 2.91 -13.47
N GLN A 66 -10.89 1.99 -13.25
CA GLN A 66 -10.13 1.34 -14.32
C GLN A 66 -11.02 0.60 -15.33
N THR A 67 -12.19 0.10 -14.90
CA THR A 67 -13.15 -0.58 -15.78
C THR A 67 -14.24 0.36 -16.31
N ALA A 68 -14.67 1.35 -15.52
CA ALA A 68 -15.79 2.24 -15.84
C ALA A 68 -15.43 3.36 -16.82
N LEU A 69 -14.21 3.92 -16.74
CA LEU A 69 -13.81 5.11 -17.51
C LEU A 69 -13.36 4.86 -18.96
N PRO A 70 -12.73 3.72 -19.34
CA PRO A 70 -12.23 3.52 -20.69
C PRO A 70 -13.27 3.75 -21.80
N LYS A 71 -14.52 3.28 -21.62
CA LYS A 71 -15.61 3.47 -22.60
C LYS A 71 -15.97 4.95 -22.78
N HIS A 72 -15.88 5.73 -21.71
CA HIS A 72 -16.15 7.17 -21.76
C HIS A 72 -15.04 7.90 -22.51
N THR A 73 -13.78 7.65 -22.17
CA THR A 73 -12.65 8.36 -22.80
C THR A 73 -12.49 8.00 -24.28
N GLU A 74 -12.79 6.75 -24.66
CA GLU A 74 -12.79 6.31 -26.05
C GLU A 74 -13.80 7.09 -26.91
N LYS A 75 -15.00 7.37 -26.38
CA LYS A 75 -16.02 8.18 -27.07
C LYS A 75 -15.54 9.59 -27.41
N PHE A 76 -14.66 10.16 -26.60
CA PHE A 76 -14.12 11.52 -26.77
C PHE A 76 -12.74 11.55 -27.42
N GLY A 77 -12.19 10.40 -27.84
CA GLY A 77 -10.85 10.31 -28.43
C GLY A 77 -9.71 10.64 -27.47
N ILE A 78 -9.93 10.49 -26.16
CA ILE A 78 -8.95 10.83 -25.11
C ILE A 78 -8.21 9.57 -24.66
N PRO A 79 -6.89 9.63 -24.39
CA PRO A 79 -6.13 8.49 -23.86
C PRO A 79 -6.74 7.93 -22.57
N ARG A 80 -6.72 6.59 -22.43
CA ARG A 80 -7.22 5.92 -21.23
C ARG A 80 -6.46 6.41 -19.98
N PRO A 81 -7.17 6.84 -18.92
CA PRO A 81 -6.54 7.29 -17.70
C PRO A 81 -5.96 6.12 -16.92
N SER A 82 -4.95 6.43 -16.10
CA SER A 82 -4.35 5.49 -15.16
C SER A 82 -4.73 5.88 -13.73
N PHE A 83 -5.03 4.89 -12.89
CA PHE A 83 -5.45 5.13 -11.51
C PHE A 83 -4.40 4.60 -10.55
N VAL A 84 -3.95 5.47 -9.65
CA VAL A 84 -2.97 5.15 -8.62
C VAL A 84 -3.67 5.18 -7.27
N ASN A 85 -3.62 4.05 -6.57
CA ASN A 85 -4.23 3.92 -5.24
C ASN A 85 -3.29 4.47 -4.15
N ALA A 86 -3.62 5.65 -3.62
CA ALA A 86 -2.95 6.27 -2.46
C ALA A 86 -3.61 5.92 -1.12
N GLY A 87 -4.38 4.83 -1.11
CA GLY A 87 -5.08 4.22 0.02
C GLY A 87 -6.59 4.20 -0.19
N ASP A 88 -7.16 3.01 -0.30
CA ASP A 88 -8.59 2.75 -0.34
C ASP A 88 -9.03 1.87 0.85
N GLY A 89 -9.92 2.41 1.69
CA GLY A 89 -10.48 1.72 2.86
C GLY A 89 -9.45 1.00 3.75
N ARG A 90 -9.74 -0.26 4.14
CA ARG A 90 -8.91 -1.05 5.06
C ARG A 90 -7.88 -1.95 4.36
N TYR A 91 -7.99 -2.20 3.06
CA TYR A 91 -7.32 -3.35 2.44
C TYR A 91 -5.90 -3.10 1.92
N THR A 92 -5.62 -2.04 1.14
CA THR A 92 -4.31 -1.93 0.48
C THR A 92 -3.73 -0.52 0.43
N HIS A 93 -2.39 -0.45 0.44
CA HIS A 93 -1.64 0.78 0.15
C HIS A 93 -0.49 0.49 -0.84
N PRO A 94 -0.80 0.21 -2.12
CA PRO A 94 0.19 -0.28 -3.10
C PRO A 94 1.39 0.64 -3.28
N LEU A 95 1.18 1.97 -3.28
CA LEU A 95 2.27 2.94 -3.35
C LEU A 95 3.25 2.85 -2.17
N GLY A 96 2.74 2.48 -0.99
CA GLY A 96 3.57 2.37 0.22
C GLY A 96 4.44 1.14 0.13
N GLU A 97 3.85 0.03 -0.30
CA GLU A 97 4.59 -1.22 -0.54
C GLU A 97 5.68 -1.06 -1.59
N MET A 98 5.42 -0.32 -2.67
CA MET A 98 6.44 -0.06 -3.70
C MET A 98 7.66 0.68 -3.14
N VAL A 99 7.44 1.70 -2.30
CA VAL A 99 8.54 2.45 -1.66
C VAL A 99 9.30 1.58 -0.67
N ASP A 100 8.59 0.74 0.09
CA ASP A 100 9.22 -0.19 1.02
C ASP A 100 10.08 -1.22 0.27
N VAL A 101 9.53 -1.86 -0.77
CA VAL A 101 10.26 -2.85 -1.58
C VAL A 101 11.47 -2.21 -2.27
N PHE A 102 11.32 -0.97 -2.78
CA PHE A 102 12.45 -0.24 -3.34
C PHE A 102 13.56 -0.04 -2.31
N THR A 103 13.21 0.37 -1.09
CA THR A 103 14.17 0.56 0.01
C THR A 103 14.84 -0.76 0.39
N LEU A 104 14.09 -1.87 0.45
CA LEU A 104 14.62 -3.20 0.72
C LEU A 104 15.60 -3.66 -0.37
N LEU A 105 15.29 -3.41 -1.65
CA LEU A 105 16.19 -3.71 -2.76
C LEU A 105 17.47 -2.88 -2.67
N GLU A 106 17.37 -1.58 -2.39
CA GLU A 106 18.53 -0.72 -2.23
C GLU A 106 19.44 -1.21 -1.08
N GLN A 107 18.86 -1.56 0.08
CA GLN A 107 19.60 -2.13 1.20
C GLN A 107 20.27 -3.46 0.87
N GLN A 108 19.66 -4.27 0.00
CA GLN A 108 20.23 -5.53 -0.51
C GLN A 108 21.14 -5.34 -1.74
N ARG A 109 21.48 -4.09 -2.10
CA ARG A 109 22.29 -3.79 -3.30
C ARG A 109 21.70 -4.42 -4.58
N TRP A 110 20.39 -4.38 -4.68
CA TRP A 110 19.59 -4.95 -5.77
C TRP A 110 19.64 -6.47 -5.89
N ASP A 111 20.23 -7.17 -4.90
CA ASP A 111 20.17 -8.62 -4.83
C ASP A 111 18.75 -9.08 -4.46
N ARG A 112 18.24 -10.01 -5.26
CA ARG A 112 16.91 -10.61 -5.11
C ARG A 112 16.97 -12.07 -4.69
N SER A 113 18.17 -12.60 -4.45
CA SER A 113 18.40 -14.01 -4.14
C SER A 113 17.66 -14.46 -2.87
N SER A 114 17.69 -13.62 -1.84
CA SER A 114 17.06 -13.91 -0.55
C SER A 114 16.69 -12.64 0.21
N MET A 115 15.67 -12.75 1.05
CA MET A 115 15.27 -11.72 2.00
C MET A 115 14.93 -12.36 3.33
N HIS A 116 15.49 -11.80 4.41
CA HIS A 116 15.14 -12.16 5.78
C HIS A 116 14.80 -10.90 6.56
N ILE A 117 13.52 -10.78 6.93
CA ILE A 117 12.95 -9.56 7.53
C ILE A 117 12.13 -9.89 8.78
N ALA A 118 12.27 -9.07 9.82
CA ALA A 118 11.41 -9.08 11.00
C ALA A 118 10.34 -7.99 10.88
N LEU A 119 9.08 -8.36 11.03
CA LEU A 119 7.92 -7.47 11.09
C LEU A 119 7.49 -7.36 12.55
N VAL A 120 7.55 -6.15 13.12
CA VAL A 120 7.42 -5.96 14.58
C VAL A 120 6.32 -4.95 14.90
N GLY A 121 5.41 -5.28 15.82
CA GLY A 121 4.39 -4.35 16.35
C GLY A 121 2.96 -4.72 15.99
N ASP A 122 2.13 -3.74 15.61
CA ASP A 122 0.71 -3.98 15.28
C ASP A 122 0.54 -4.57 13.87
N LEU A 123 0.65 -5.90 13.81
CA LEU A 123 0.55 -6.71 12.60
C LEU A 123 -0.92 -7.04 12.25
N ALA A 124 -1.83 -7.01 13.22
CA ALA A 124 -3.26 -7.20 13.04
C ALA A 124 -3.88 -6.08 12.20
N HIS A 125 -3.56 -4.80 12.48
CA HIS A 125 -4.22 -3.64 11.86
C HIS A 125 -3.32 -2.88 10.86
N GLY A 126 -2.04 -3.24 10.79
CA GLY A 126 -1.05 -2.66 9.90
C GLY A 126 -1.35 -2.95 8.42
N ARG A 127 -2.05 -2.05 7.72
CA ARG A 127 -2.34 -2.20 6.28
C ARG A 127 -1.09 -2.42 5.42
N THR A 128 0.01 -1.77 5.77
CA THR A 128 1.30 -1.94 5.11
C THR A 128 2.01 -3.23 5.49
N ALA A 129 1.69 -3.81 6.67
CA ALA A 129 2.16 -5.14 7.02
C ALA A 129 1.51 -6.18 6.09
N HIS A 130 0.21 -6.06 5.86
CA HIS A 130 -0.57 -6.98 5.03
C HIS A 130 -0.10 -7.01 3.58
N THR A 131 0.36 -5.87 3.03
CA THR A 131 0.88 -5.80 1.65
C THR A 131 2.26 -6.47 1.48
N LYS A 132 2.98 -6.77 2.57
CA LYS A 132 4.29 -7.46 2.50
C LYS A 132 4.18 -8.86 1.90
N VAL A 133 3.02 -9.50 2.01
CA VAL A 133 2.77 -10.82 1.41
C VAL A 133 2.97 -10.81 -0.11
N ASP A 134 2.62 -9.69 -0.75
CA ASP A 134 2.75 -9.51 -2.19
C ASP A 134 4.08 -8.84 -2.54
N GLY A 135 4.50 -7.83 -1.77
CA GLY A 135 5.73 -7.07 -2.05
C GLY A 135 7.00 -7.92 -1.99
N LEU A 136 7.10 -8.83 -1.02
CA LEU A 136 8.30 -9.67 -0.84
C LEU A 136 8.46 -10.75 -1.91
N LYS A 137 7.46 -10.98 -2.78
CA LYS A 137 7.53 -11.97 -3.87
C LYS A 137 8.59 -11.64 -4.93
N ILE A 138 9.13 -10.42 -4.90
CA ILE A 138 10.24 -10.03 -5.77
C ILE A 138 11.56 -10.76 -5.44
N PHE A 139 11.68 -11.30 -4.22
CA PHE A 139 12.83 -12.07 -3.77
C PHE A 139 12.60 -13.57 -3.98
N SER A 140 13.63 -14.30 -4.39
CA SER A 140 13.53 -15.73 -4.70
C SER A 140 13.34 -16.62 -3.46
N LYS A 141 13.95 -16.23 -2.34
CA LYS A 141 13.78 -16.91 -1.03
C LYS A 141 13.42 -15.88 0.01
N VAL A 142 12.34 -16.11 0.75
CA VAL A 142 11.86 -15.16 1.76
C VAL A 142 11.69 -15.87 3.09
N ARG A 143 12.29 -15.29 4.12
CA ARG A 143 12.04 -15.63 5.53
C ARG A 143 11.46 -14.41 6.23
N VAL A 144 10.33 -14.59 6.92
CA VAL A 144 9.64 -13.54 7.65
C VAL A 144 9.50 -13.94 9.10
N ASP A 145 9.99 -13.08 10.00
CA ASP A 145 9.78 -13.21 11.43
C ASP A 145 8.68 -12.25 11.86
N LEU A 146 7.56 -12.78 12.35
CA LEU A 146 6.43 -12.02 12.82
C LEU A 146 6.53 -11.86 14.33
N VAL A 147 6.76 -10.65 14.81
CA VAL A 147 7.00 -10.35 16.22
C VAL A 147 5.89 -9.44 16.73
N ALA A 148 4.89 -10.03 17.37
CA ALA A 148 3.74 -9.31 17.90
C ALA A 148 3.05 -10.13 19.00
N PRO A 149 2.51 -9.47 20.04
CA PRO A 149 1.67 -10.15 21.02
C PRO A 149 0.38 -10.65 20.37
N GLU A 150 -0.25 -11.67 20.96
CA GLU A 150 -1.44 -12.34 20.41
C GLU A 150 -2.56 -11.39 19.91
N PRO A 151 -2.95 -10.32 20.64
CA PRO A 151 -4.00 -9.39 20.17
C PRO A 151 -3.62 -8.61 18.92
N LEU A 152 -2.33 -8.49 18.64
CA LEU A 152 -1.77 -7.75 17.52
C LEU A 152 -1.13 -8.69 16.48
N ALA A 153 -1.35 -10.00 16.60
CA ALA A 153 -0.75 -11.00 15.74
C ALA A 153 -1.17 -10.82 14.27
N TYR A 154 -0.28 -11.24 13.38
CA TYR A 154 -0.55 -11.14 11.95
C TYR A 154 -1.72 -12.07 11.56
N PRO A 155 -2.74 -11.58 10.82
CA PRO A 155 -3.95 -12.36 10.59
C PRO A 155 -3.67 -13.67 9.84
N VAL A 156 -4.39 -14.72 10.22
CA VAL A 156 -4.19 -16.09 9.70
C VAL A 156 -4.25 -16.14 8.17
N GLU A 157 -5.16 -15.39 7.57
CA GLU A 157 -5.32 -15.31 6.11
C GLU A 157 -4.03 -14.89 5.40
N TYR A 158 -3.31 -13.89 5.94
CA TYR A 158 -2.06 -13.41 5.37
C TYR A 158 -0.89 -14.36 5.67
N LYS A 159 -0.87 -15.00 6.84
CA LYS A 159 0.10 -16.06 7.15
C LYS A 159 -0.01 -17.23 6.17
N THR A 160 -1.23 -17.67 5.89
CA THR A 160 -1.51 -18.73 4.91
C THR A 160 -1.07 -18.33 3.52
N LYS A 161 -1.34 -17.09 3.10
CA LYS A 161 -0.85 -16.56 1.82
C LYS A 161 0.68 -16.48 1.74
N MET A 162 1.36 -16.07 2.81
CA MET A 162 2.84 -16.06 2.85
C MET A 162 3.41 -17.46 2.66
N ARG A 163 2.88 -18.45 3.38
CA ARG A 163 3.29 -19.85 3.24
C ARG A 163 2.99 -20.40 1.84
N ALA A 164 1.83 -20.06 1.26
CA ALA A 164 1.47 -20.43 -0.11
C ALA A 164 2.40 -19.79 -1.17
N ASN A 165 2.94 -18.59 -0.90
CA ASN A 165 3.99 -17.97 -1.72
C ASN A 165 5.38 -18.59 -1.51
N GLY A 166 5.52 -19.62 -0.67
CA GLY A 166 6.78 -20.31 -0.38
C GLY A 166 7.66 -19.61 0.67
N PHE A 167 7.10 -18.69 1.46
CA PHE A 167 7.87 -17.98 2.49
C PHE A 167 8.04 -18.87 3.73
N GLU A 168 9.23 -18.84 4.32
CA GLU A 168 9.47 -19.37 5.67
C GLU A 168 8.96 -18.36 6.69
N VAL A 169 7.93 -18.71 7.47
CA VAL A 169 7.29 -17.80 8.43
C VAL A 169 7.50 -18.31 9.84
N ARG A 170 8.11 -17.48 10.69
CA ARG A 170 8.30 -17.72 12.13
C ARG A 170 7.50 -16.70 12.92
N GLU A 171 7.01 -17.09 14.09
CA GLU A 171 6.13 -16.27 14.93
C GLU A 171 6.74 -16.17 16.32
N PHE A 172 6.70 -14.98 16.89
CA PHE A 172 7.22 -14.66 18.22
C PHE A 172 6.24 -13.71 18.91
N SER A 173 5.96 -13.96 20.20
CA SER A 173 5.00 -13.20 21.00
C SER A 173 5.56 -11.87 21.51
N SER A 174 6.89 -11.74 21.59
CA SER A 174 7.55 -10.52 22.04
C SER A 174 8.93 -10.31 21.40
N VAL A 175 9.46 -9.10 21.51
CA VAL A 175 10.82 -8.78 21.04
C VAL A 175 11.85 -9.51 21.90
N GLU A 176 11.58 -9.67 23.18
CA GLU A 176 12.42 -10.41 24.13
C GLU A 176 12.51 -11.89 23.74
N GLU A 177 11.39 -12.52 23.39
CA GLU A 177 11.37 -13.90 22.89
C GLU A 177 12.15 -14.00 21.57
N TYR A 178 11.92 -13.05 20.67
CA TYR A 178 12.62 -13.00 19.39
C TYR A 178 14.14 -12.89 19.55
N LEU A 179 14.61 -11.96 20.40
CA LEU A 179 16.03 -11.79 20.72
C LEU A 179 16.60 -12.98 21.52
N GLY A 180 15.78 -13.60 22.38
CA GLY A 180 16.14 -14.74 23.20
C GLY A 180 16.31 -16.05 22.41
N SER A 181 15.79 -16.14 21.19
CA SER A 181 15.97 -17.28 20.26
C SER A 181 17.41 -17.43 19.70
N ALA A 182 18.40 -16.90 20.42
CA ALA A 182 19.73 -16.48 20.00
C ALA A 182 20.49 -17.47 19.07
N GLY A 183 20.90 -16.93 17.92
CA GLY A 183 21.87 -17.49 16.97
C GLY A 183 22.02 -16.59 15.72
N PRO A 184 22.75 -17.01 14.66
CA PRO A 184 22.88 -16.30 13.37
C PRO A 184 21.58 -16.19 12.55
N SER A 185 20.43 -16.44 13.19
CA SER A 185 19.11 -16.53 12.57
C SER A 185 18.21 -15.35 12.92
N LEU A 186 18.74 -14.22 13.41
CA LEU A 186 17.99 -12.97 13.51
C LEU A 186 17.98 -12.25 12.15
N ALA A 187 16.86 -11.64 11.82
CA ALA A 187 16.75 -10.82 10.62
C ALA A 187 17.69 -9.61 10.75
N LYS A 188 18.40 -9.28 9.68
CA LYS A 188 19.20 -8.06 9.62
C LYS A 188 18.34 -6.81 9.42
N ILE A 189 17.12 -7.00 8.88
CA ILE A 189 16.18 -5.92 8.57
C ILE A 189 14.97 -6.06 9.48
N TRP A 190 14.64 -4.97 10.18
CA TRP A 190 13.52 -4.88 11.10
C TRP A 190 12.57 -3.79 10.64
N TYR A 191 11.30 -4.12 10.48
CA TYR A 191 10.26 -3.20 10.05
C TYR A 191 9.24 -3.03 11.18
N PHE A 192 9.15 -1.81 11.73
CA PHE A 192 8.32 -1.51 12.88
C PHE A 192 6.97 -0.90 12.47
N TYR A 193 5.88 -1.45 13.01
CA TYR A 193 4.52 -0.99 12.81
C TYR A 193 4.00 -0.31 14.07
N LYS A 194 3.52 0.93 13.90
CA LYS A 194 2.92 1.69 14.99
C LYS A 194 1.57 1.09 15.40
N PRO A 195 1.30 0.96 16.71
CA PRO A 195 -0.03 0.59 17.20
C PRO A 195 -1.12 1.52 16.69
N GLN A 196 -2.20 0.95 16.15
CA GLN A 196 -3.37 1.71 15.69
C GLN A 196 -4.46 1.68 16.78
N PHE A 197 -4.26 2.45 17.85
CA PHE A 197 -5.17 2.53 19.00
C PHE A 197 -6.62 2.87 18.63
N LYS A 198 -6.87 3.60 17.53
CA LYS A 198 -8.24 3.89 17.05
C LYS A 198 -8.96 2.67 16.46
N ARG A 199 -8.25 1.57 16.21
CA ARG A 199 -8.77 0.34 15.59
C ARG A 199 -8.74 -0.85 16.54
N CYS A 200 -7.89 -0.81 17.56
CA CYS A 200 -8.07 -1.59 18.77
C CYS A 200 -9.28 -0.97 19.50
N GLY A 201 -10.50 -1.42 19.20
CA GLY A 201 -11.64 -1.07 20.05
C GLY A 201 -11.31 -1.39 21.51
N ASP A 202 -11.84 -0.60 22.45
CA ASP A 202 -11.55 -0.63 23.90
C ASP A 202 -11.02 -2.01 24.36
N LEU A 203 -9.69 -2.12 24.45
CA LEU A 203 -8.98 -3.28 25.01
C LEU A 203 -9.16 -3.29 26.52
#